data_AF-A0A422QF68-F1
#
_entry.id   AF-A0A422QF68-F1
#
_cell.length_a   1.000
_cell.length_b   1.000
_cell.length_c   1.000
_cell.angle_alpha   90.00
_cell.angle_beta   90.00
_cell.angle_gamma   90.00
#
_symmetry.space_group_name_H-M   'P 1'
#
loop_
_entity.id
_entity.type
_entity.pdbx_description
1 polymer ?
#
loop_
_entity_poly.entity_id
_entity_poly.type
_entity_poly.pdbx_seq_one_letter_code
_entity_poly.pdbx_strand_id
1 'polypeptide(L)'
;MTNAPIARLALSLAAIPLAASPLAYAQNAERQLAGVTRNQNTLEIATNDGRYLIKPYSSTIVETTFIPKGERFDPASHAVILAPVQVQATLKDEDGRITYAVDGGISVTVDKRPFRISYAYKGKPLVAEKRGFGRADGHDTIEFALEDGEALYGAGARAVGMNRRGHRFQLYNKAHYGYAERSELLNYTIPVALSS
;
A
#
# COMPACT_ATOMS: atom_id res chain seq x y z
N MET A 1 74.96 12.05 -29.47
CA MET A 1 74.72 11.24 -28.26
C MET A 1 74.17 12.15 -27.18
N THR A 2 72.85 12.20 -27.00
CA THR A 2 72.18 12.73 -25.79
C THR A 2 70.69 12.38 -25.91
N ASN A 3 70.27 11.40 -25.11
CA ASN A 3 68.88 10.94 -25.02
C ASN A 3 68.09 11.89 -24.10
N ALA A 4 66.88 12.28 -24.51
CA ALA A 4 65.87 12.85 -23.63
C ALA A 4 64.79 11.78 -23.35
N PRO A 5 64.37 11.52 -22.11
CA PRO A 5 63.31 10.57 -21.84
C PRO A 5 61.93 11.25 -21.85
N ILE A 6 61.00 10.65 -22.58
CA ILE A 6 59.57 11.01 -22.61
C ILE A 6 58.94 10.48 -21.32
N ALA A 7 58.51 11.38 -20.43
CA ALA A 7 57.69 11.05 -19.28
C ALA A 7 56.27 10.68 -19.74
N ARG A 8 55.88 9.42 -19.54
CA ARG A 8 54.49 8.98 -19.73
C ARG A 8 53.69 9.31 -18.47
N LEU A 9 52.80 10.29 -18.58
CA LEU A 9 51.80 10.60 -17.56
C LEU A 9 50.69 9.55 -17.64
N ALA A 10 50.73 8.56 -16.74
CA ALA A 10 49.63 7.62 -16.55
C ALA A 10 48.57 8.29 -15.67
N LEU A 11 47.53 8.84 -16.28
CA LEU A 11 46.36 9.32 -15.55
C LEU A 11 45.48 8.12 -15.21
N SER A 12 45.49 7.76 -13.93
CA SER A 12 44.70 6.69 -13.34
C SER A 12 43.20 6.95 -13.53
N LEU A 13 42.53 6.03 -14.21
CA LEU A 13 41.08 5.97 -14.28
C LEU A 13 40.56 5.60 -12.88
N ALA A 14 40.18 6.60 -12.08
CA ALA A 14 39.46 6.36 -10.84
C ALA A 14 38.06 5.85 -11.18
N ALA A 15 37.89 4.52 -11.12
CA ALA A 15 36.59 3.88 -11.20
C ALA A 15 35.77 4.30 -9.98
N ILE A 16 34.88 5.26 -10.18
CA ILE A 16 33.83 5.61 -9.22
C ILE A 16 32.93 4.38 -9.10
N PRO A 17 32.84 3.72 -7.93
CA PRO A 17 31.86 2.67 -7.76
C PRO A 17 30.49 3.35 -7.82
N LEU A 18 29.77 3.12 -8.92
CA LEU A 18 28.37 3.45 -9.04
C LEU A 18 27.67 2.66 -7.94
N ALA A 19 27.35 3.33 -6.83
CA ALA A 19 26.60 2.76 -5.74
C ALA A 19 25.23 2.35 -6.31
N ALA A 20 25.09 1.07 -6.66
CA ALA A 20 23.82 0.47 -6.94
C ALA A 20 23.00 0.61 -5.66
N SER A 21 22.11 1.61 -5.63
CA SER A 21 21.08 1.69 -4.61
C SER A 21 20.36 0.34 -4.61
N PRO A 22 20.25 -0.36 -3.47
CA PRO A 22 19.44 -1.56 -3.43
C PRO A 22 18.00 -1.13 -3.71
N LEU A 23 17.56 -1.34 -4.96
CA LEU A 23 16.17 -1.17 -5.34
C LEU A 23 15.36 -2.01 -4.35
N ALA A 24 14.46 -1.33 -3.64
CA ALA A 24 13.72 -1.86 -2.51
C ALA A 24 13.13 -3.26 -2.80
N TYR A 25 13.75 -4.29 -2.23
CA TYR A 25 13.25 -5.68 -2.20
C TYR A 25 12.06 -5.84 -1.23
N ALA A 26 11.07 -4.95 -1.32
CA ALA A 26 9.92 -4.95 -0.43
C ALA A 26 8.59 -5.06 -1.18
N GLN A 27 8.60 -5.68 -2.36
CA GLN A 27 7.39 -6.08 -3.08
C GLN A 27 7.04 -7.53 -2.70
N ASN A 28 5.75 -7.87 -2.67
CA ASN A 28 5.29 -9.21 -2.28
C ASN A 28 5.65 -10.25 -3.37
N ALA A 29 6.88 -10.76 -3.30
CA ALA A 29 7.44 -11.68 -4.29
C ALA A 29 6.84 -13.10 -4.20
N GLU A 30 6.25 -13.45 -3.05
CA GLU A 30 5.70 -14.78 -2.79
C GLU A 30 4.25 -14.91 -3.27
N ARG A 31 3.49 -13.81 -3.27
CA ARG A 31 2.12 -13.81 -3.78
C ARG A 31 2.13 -13.86 -5.30
N GLN A 32 1.45 -14.85 -5.85
CA GLN A 32 1.35 -15.11 -7.28
C GLN A 32 -0.10 -15.05 -7.72
N LEU A 33 -0.34 -14.34 -8.82
CA LEU A 33 -1.65 -14.29 -9.46
C LEU A 33 -2.01 -15.68 -10.00
N ALA A 34 -3.19 -16.18 -9.63
CA ALA A 34 -3.73 -17.45 -10.09
C ALA A 34 -4.88 -17.28 -11.11
N GLY A 35 -5.65 -16.18 -11.01
CA GLY A 35 -6.74 -15.92 -11.94
C GLY A 35 -7.51 -14.65 -11.59
N VAL A 36 -8.23 -14.12 -12.57
CA VAL A 36 -9.02 -12.88 -12.44
C VAL A 36 -10.38 -13.11 -13.03
N THR A 37 -11.41 -12.75 -12.28
CA THR A 37 -12.81 -12.82 -12.74
C THR A 37 -13.53 -11.55 -12.32
N ARG A 38 -14.59 -11.21 -13.05
CA ARG A 38 -15.47 -10.09 -12.68
C ARG A 38 -16.85 -10.66 -12.40
N ASN A 39 -17.34 -10.41 -11.20
CA ASN A 39 -18.71 -10.74 -10.80
C ASN A 39 -19.47 -9.44 -10.56
N GLN A 40 -20.43 -9.13 -11.43
CA GLN A 40 -21.14 -7.84 -11.42
C GLN A 40 -20.15 -6.65 -11.48
N ASN A 41 -20.08 -5.84 -10.42
CA ASN A 41 -19.17 -4.70 -10.29
C ASN A 41 -18.07 -4.95 -9.24
N THR A 42 -17.76 -6.22 -8.97
CA THR A 42 -16.66 -6.62 -8.11
C THR A 42 -15.62 -7.36 -8.96
N LEU A 43 -14.39 -6.89 -8.90
CA LEU A 43 -13.24 -7.61 -9.45
C LEU A 43 -12.75 -8.60 -8.40
N GLU A 44 -12.71 -9.87 -8.77
CA GLU A 44 -12.15 -10.94 -7.96
C GLU A 44 -10.77 -11.34 -8.51
N ILE A 45 -9.78 -11.38 -7.62
CA ILE A 45 -8.40 -11.72 -7.97
C ILE A 45 -7.96 -12.88 -7.10
N ALA A 46 -7.83 -14.06 -7.69
CA ALA A 46 -7.32 -15.24 -7.02
C ALA A 46 -5.79 -15.20 -6.98
N THR A 47 -5.22 -15.52 -5.83
CA THR A 47 -3.78 -15.68 -5.60
C THR A 47 -3.49 -17.06 -5.01
N ASN A 48 -2.22 -17.43 -4.92
CA ASN A 48 -1.80 -18.69 -4.30
C ASN A 48 -2.18 -18.81 -2.80
N ASP A 49 -2.34 -17.69 -2.11
CA ASP A 49 -2.56 -17.58 -0.67
C ASP A 49 -3.93 -17.00 -0.27
N GLY A 50 -4.80 -16.69 -1.23
CA GLY A 50 -6.14 -16.19 -0.94
C GLY A 50 -6.83 -15.62 -2.18
N ARG A 51 -7.76 -14.69 -1.94
CA ARG A 51 -8.39 -13.91 -3.00
C ARG A 51 -8.69 -12.50 -2.55
N TYR A 52 -8.54 -11.55 -3.46
CA TYR A 52 -9.02 -10.19 -3.27
C TYR A 52 -10.40 -10.01 -3.88
N LEU A 53 -11.24 -9.23 -3.21
CA LEU A 53 -12.47 -8.65 -3.75
C LEU A 53 -12.27 -7.13 -3.80
N ILE A 54 -12.37 -6.55 -5.00
CA ILE A 54 -12.20 -5.12 -5.23
C ILE A 54 -13.52 -4.57 -5.75
N LYS A 55 -14.16 -3.75 -4.93
CA LYS A 55 -15.52 -3.25 -5.15
C LYS A 55 -15.55 -1.72 -5.10
N PRO A 56 -15.73 -1.04 -6.24
CA PRO A 56 -16.01 0.38 -6.28
C PRO A 56 -17.32 0.70 -5.57
N TYR A 57 -17.28 1.62 -4.60
CA TYR A 57 -18.46 2.11 -3.87
C TYR A 57 -18.98 3.42 -4.44
N SER A 58 -18.09 4.25 -5.02
CA SER A 58 -18.41 5.50 -5.71
C SER A 58 -17.28 5.86 -6.67
N SER A 59 -17.34 7.03 -7.31
CA SER A 59 -16.23 7.53 -8.13
C SER A 59 -14.98 7.89 -7.33
N THR A 60 -15.07 7.93 -5.99
CA THR A 60 -13.96 8.32 -5.09
C THR A 60 -13.64 7.27 -4.04
N ILE A 61 -14.40 6.17 -3.95
CA ILE A 61 -14.29 5.17 -2.88
C ILE A 61 -14.23 3.78 -3.49
N VAL A 62 -13.25 2.99 -3.04
CA VAL A 62 -13.13 1.56 -3.35
C VAL A 62 -12.94 0.79 -2.04
N GLU A 63 -13.65 -0.33 -1.93
CA GLU A 63 -13.44 -1.33 -0.88
C GLU A 63 -12.54 -2.42 -1.44
N THR A 64 -11.55 -2.82 -0.65
CA THR A 64 -10.69 -3.96 -0.96
C THR A 64 -10.69 -4.91 0.22
N THR A 65 -11.13 -6.14 -0.03
CA THR A 65 -11.13 -7.22 0.95
C THR A 65 -10.14 -8.28 0.51
N PHE A 66 -9.29 -8.74 1.41
CA PHE A 66 -8.53 -9.97 1.20
C PHE A 66 -9.11 -11.09 2.05
N ILE A 67 -9.36 -12.24 1.43
CA ILE A 67 -9.85 -13.45 2.09
C ILE A 67 -8.74 -14.49 2.01
N PRO A 68 -8.06 -14.81 3.12
CA PRO A 68 -6.99 -15.80 3.11
C PRO A 68 -7.50 -17.18 2.68
N LYS A 69 -6.61 -17.99 2.11
CA LYS A 69 -6.95 -19.34 1.67
C LYS A 69 -7.43 -20.18 2.86
N GLY A 70 -8.61 -20.80 2.70
CA GLY A 70 -9.25 -21.63 3.72
C GLY A 70 -10.16 -20.86 4.68
N GLU A 71 -10.20 -19.54 4.60
CA GLU A 71 -11.08 -18.72 5.44
C GLU A 71 -12.38 -18.35 4.75
N ARG A 72 -13.42 -18.12 5.57
CA ARG A 72 -14.74 -17.72 5.09
C ARG A 72 -14.83 -16.21 5.01
N PHE A 73 -15.46 -15.72 3.95
CA PHE A 73 -15.78 -14.30 3.83
C PHE A 73 -16.91 -13.91 4.78
N ASP A 74 -16.69 -12.86 5.57
CA ASP A 74 -17.72 -12.18 6.35
C ASP A 74 -17.94 -10.76 5.76
N PRO A 75 -19.13 -10.48 5.19
CA PRO A 75 -19.42 -9.18 4.61
C PRO A 75 -19.80 -8.10 5.63
N ALA A 76 -19.93 -8.43 6.93
CA ALA A 76 -20.31 -7.46 7.95
C ALA A 76 -19.20 -6.40 8.14
N SER A 77 -19.57 -5.11 8.02
CA SER A 77 -18.66 -3.99 8.23
C SER A 77 -19.17 -3.08 9.34
N HIS A 78 -18.29 -2.75 10.28
CA HIS A 78 -18.55 -1.73 11.30
C HIS A 78 -18.30 -0.29 10.77
N ALA A 79 -17.61 -0.15 9.64
CA ALA A 79 -17.21 1.14 9.08
C ALA A 79 -18.14 1.61 7.94
N VAL A 80 -18.66 0.67 7.15
CA VAL A 80 -19.42 0.98 5.94
C VAL A 80 -20.91 0.77 6.19
N ILE A 81 -21.65 1.87 6.35
CA ILE A 81 -23.12 1.87 6.39
C ILE A 81 -23.74 2.37 5.07
N LEU A 82 -22.92 2.89 4.17
CA LEU A 82 -23.36 3.46 2.89
C LEU A 82 -23.63 2.33 1.89
N ALA A 83 -24.83 2.30 1.32
CA ALA A 83 -25.10 1.46 0.16
C ALA A 83 -24.26 1.95 -1.03
N PRO A 84 -23.59 1.06 -1.80
CA PRO A 84 -22.81 1.48 -2.97
C PRO A 84 -23.64 2.37 -3.90
N VAL A 85 -23.09 3.53 -4.28
CA VAL A 85 -23.65 4.31 -5.38
C VAL A 85 -23.35 3.54 -6.65
N GLN A 86 -24.33 3.36 -7.52
CA GLN A 86 -24.13 2.65 -8.79
C GLN A 86 -23.12 3.40 -9.68
N VAL A 87 -21.86 3.01 -9.57
CA VAL A 87 -20.78 3.38 -10.50
C VAL A 87 -20.38 2.13 -11.27
N GLN A 88 -20.07 2.29 -12.55
CA GLN A 88 -19.58 1.19 -13.37
C GLN A 88 -18.08 1.32 -13.52
N ALA A 89 -17.35 0.27 -13.17
CA ALA A 89 -15.92 0.19 -13.43
C ALA A 89 -15.64 -0.61 -14.71
N THR A 90 -14.57 -0.23 -15.41
CA THR A 90 -14.04 -0.93 -16.57
C THR A 90 -12.84 -1.76 -16.15
N LEU A 91 -12.81 -3.02 -16.60
CA LEU A 91 -11.66 -3.91 -16.45
C LEU A 91 -10.84 -3.87 -17.73
N LYS A 92 -9.55 -3.58 -17.61
CA LYS A 92 -8.54 -3.77 -18.66
C LYS A 92 -7.52 -4.77 -18.16
N ASP A 93 -7.36 -5.85 -18.90
CA ASP A 93 -6.38 -6.90 -18.63
C ASP A 93 -5.34 -6.88 -19.73
N GLU A 94 -4.13 -6.43 -19.41
CA GLU A 94 -3.01 -6.25 -20.32
C GLU A 94 -1.86 -7.18 -19.92
N ASP A 95 -0.82 -7.25 -20.76
CA ASP A 95 0.36 -8.02 -20.38
C ASP A 95 1.05 -7.38 -19.16
N GLY A 96 1.29 -8.21 -18.14
CA GLY A 96 1.88 -7.77 -16.87
C GLY A 96 1.01 -6.93 -15.92
N ARG A 97 -0.15 -6.40 -16.35
CA ARG A 97 -0.95 -5.47 -15.52
C ARG A 97 -2.46 -5.62 -15.72
N ILE A 98 -3.21 -5.40 -14.64
CA ILE A 98 -4.67 -5.30 -14.64
C ILE A 98 -5.06 -3.94 -14.10
N THR A 99 -6.01 -3.27 -14.75
CA THR A 99 -6.57 -2.01 -14.30
C THR A 99 -8.07 -2.12 -14.15
N TYR A 100 -8.58 -1.74 -12.98
CA TYR A 100 -9.99 -1.65 -12.67
C TYR A 100 -10.34 -0.23 -12.25
N ALA A 101 -11.08 0.49 -13.09
CA ALA A 101 -11.23 1.93 -12.95
C ALA A 101 -12.67 2.40 -13.15
N VAL A 102 -13.09 3.34 -12.31
CA VAL A 102 -14.26 4.18 -12.58
C VAL A 102 -13.80 5.35 -13.45
N ASP A 103 -14.54 5.65 -14.52
CA ASP A 103 -14.18 6.74 -15.43
C ASP A 103 -14.10 8.08 -14.68
N GLY A 104 -13.02 8.83 -14.93
CA GLY A 104 -12.72 10.09 -14.23
C GLY A 104 -12.60 9.98 -12.69
N GLY A 105 -12.43 8.78 -12.13
CA GLY A 105 -12.52 8.51 -10.70
C GLY A 105 -11.36 7.71 -10.11
N ILE A 106 -11.70 6.88 -9.12
CA ILE A 106 -10.79 5.96 -8.44
C ILE A 106 -10.43 4.79 -9.37
N SER A 107 -9.17 4.39 -9.35
CA SER A 107 -8.65 3.24 -10.09
C SER A 107 -7.77 2.38 -9.21
N VAL A 108 -7.88 1.07 -9.42
CA VAL A 108 -7.00 0.07 -8.82
C VAL A 108 -6.18 -0.59 -9.92
N THR A 109 -4.88 -0.64 -9.72
CA THR A 109 -3.93 -1.28 -10.64
C THR A 109 -3.25 -2.43 -9.92
N VAL A 110 -3.25 -3.60 -10.57
CA VAL A 110 -2.57 -4.81 -10.09
C VAL A 110 -1.45 -5.15 -11.07
N ASP A 111 -0.21 -4.97 -10.61
CA ASP A 111 0.95 -5.50 -11.31
C ASP A 111 1.00 -7.02 -11.04
N LYS A 112 1.07 -7.83 -12.10
CA LYS A 112 0.95 -9.29 -12.00
C LYS A 112 2.21 -9.92 -11.40
N ARG A 113 3.39 -9.35 -11.69
CA ARG A 113 4.71 -9.86 -11.29
C ARG A 113 5.73 -8.71 -11.11
N PRO A 114 6.30 -8.53 -9.91
CA PRO A 114 5.82 -9.10 -8.64
C PRO A 114 4.41 -8.61 -8.33
N PHE A 115 3.63 -9.41 -7.59
CA PHE A 115 2.24 -9.08 -7.31
C PHE A 115 2.18 -7.83 -6.42
N ARG A 116 1.45 -6.80 -6.89
CA ARG A 116 1.28 -5.56 -6.13
C ARG A 116 0.00 -4.84 -6.53
N ILE A 117 -0.75 -4.38 -5.53
CA ILE A 117 -1.93 -3.53 -5.74
C ILE A 117 -1.58 -2.06 -5.44
N SER A 118 -2.02 -1.16 -6.32
CA SER A 118 -1.87 0.28 -6.17
C SER A 118 -3.17 1.01 -6.51
N TYR A 119 -3.35 2.18 -5.89
CA TYR A 119 -4.57 2.97 -5.96
C TYR A 119 -4.23 4.38 -6.45
N ALA A 120 -5.09 4.92 -7.31
CA ALA A 120 -4.97 6.25 -7.85
C ALA A 120 -6.35 6.91 -7.98
N TYR A 121 -6.38 8.24 -7.96
CA TYR A 121 -7.59 9.02 -8.22
C TYR A 121 -7.31 10.01 -9.34
N LYS A 122 -8.10 9.95 -10.41
CA LYS A 122 -7.92 10.77 -11.62
C LYS A 122 -6.49 10.68 -12.18
N GLY A 123 -5.93 9.48 -12.17
CA GLY A 123 -4.56 9.20 -12.63
C GLY A 123 -3.45 9.64 -11.67
N LYS A 124 -3.76 10.28 -10.54
CA LYS A 124 -2.77 10.64 -9.52
C LYS A 124 -2.61 9.48 -8.52
N PRO A 125 -1.39 8.94 -8.32
CA PRO A 125 -1.15 7.92 -7.31
C PRO A 125 -1.60 8.39 -5.93
N LEU A 126 -2.15 7.48 -5.12
CA LEU A 126 -2.59 7.74 -3.75
C LEU A 126 -1.82 6.89 -2.75
N VAL A 127 -1.89 5.57 -2.91
CA VAL A 127 -1.25 4.61 -2.00
C VAL A 127 -1.02 3.32 -2.76
N ALA A 128 -0.04 2.54 -2.33
CA ALA A 128 0.20 1.22 -2.89
C ALA A 128 0.66 0.25 -1.82
N GLU A 129 0.33 -1.02 -1.99
CA GLU A 129 0.82 -2.07 -1.10
C GLU A 129 2.36 -2.12 -1.14
N LYS A 130 2.93 -2.41 0.03
CA LYS A 130 4.32 -2.83 0.18
C LYS A 130 4.35 -4.36 0.18
N ARG A 131 4.03 -4.95 1.33
CA ARG A 131 3.78 -6.41 1.45
C ARG A 131 2.30 -6.77 1.31
N GLY A 132 1.39 -5.80 1.37
CA GLY A 132 -0.05 -6.05 1.36
C GLY A 132 -0.48 -6.80 2.63
N PHE A 133 -1.51 -7.64 2.52
CA PHE A 133 -1.92 -8.52 3.63
C PHE A 133 -0.86 -9.59 3.94
N GLY A 134 -0.63 -9.87 5.21
CA GLY A 134 0.20 -10.97 5.71
C GLY A 134 -0.11 -11.32 7.17
N ARG A 135 0.66 -12.25 7.75
CA ARG A 135 0.57 -12.63 9.17
C ARG A 135 1.92 -12.49 9.85
N ALA A 136 1.94 -11.87 11.02
CA ALA A 136 3.13 -11.73 11.85
C ALA A 136 2.74 -11.84 13.32
N ASP A 137 3.50 -12.61 14.10
CA ASP A 137 3.33 -12.75 15.56
C ASP A 137 1.90 -13.13 16.00
N GLY A 138 1.21 -13.95 15.20
CA GLY A 138 -0.18 -14.35 15.48
C GLY A 138 -1.23 -13.29 15.14
N HIS A 139 -0.84 -12.19 14.50
CA HIS A 139 -1.73 -11.12 14.06
C HIS A 139 -1.81 -11.03 12.54
N ASP A 140 -2.99 -10.65 12.04
CA ASP A 140 -3.14 -10.20 10.67
C ASP A 140 -2.52 -8.81 10.51
N THR A 141 -1.85 -8.59 9.39
CA THR A 141 -1.10 -7.37 9.08
C THR A 141 -1.43 -6.90 7.68
N ILE A 142 -1.44 -5.59 7.47
CA ILE A 142 -1.58 -4.99 6.14
C ILE A 142 -0.53 -3.88 6.03
N GLU A 143 0.27 -3.91 4.97
CA GLU A 143 1.36 -2.96 4.77
C GLU A 143 1.28 -2.22 3.45
N PHE A 144 1.31 -0.90 3.56
CA PHE A 144 1.39 0.05 2.46
C PHE A 144 2.75 0.73 2.42
N ALA A 145 3.16 1.14 1.22
CA ALA A 145 4.30 2.01 1.04
C ALA A 145 3.94 3.44 1.47
N LEU A 146 4.91 4.15 2.05
CA LEU A 146 4.81 5.57 2.33
C LEU A 146 5.82 6.31 1.46
N GLU A 147 5.43 7.45 0.93
CA GLU A 147 6.32 8.33 0.16
C GLU A 147 7.25 9.09 1.10
N ASP A 148 8.37 9.61 0.60
CA ASP A 148 9.25 10.45 1.41
C ASP A 148 8.57 11.78 1.72
N GLY A 149 8.60 12.19 3.00
CA GLY A 149 7.98 13.44 3.45
C GLY A 149 6.47 13.40 3.66
N GLU A 150 5.76 12.35 3.19
CA GLU A 150 4.33 12.12 3.47
C GLU A 150 4.01 12.24 4.96
N ALA A 151 3.05 13.09 5.33
CA ALA A 151 2.57 13.18 6.71
C ALA A 151 1.36 12.26 6.89
N LEU A 152 1.27 11.61 8.06
CA LEU A 152 0.13 10.76 8.40
C LEU A 152 -0.67 11.40 9.53
N TYR A 153 -1.99 11.32 9.45
CA TYR A 153 -2.93 11.78 10.46
C TYR A 153 -3.94 10.67 10.79
N GLY A 154 -4.81 10.91 11.78
CA GLY A 154 -5.83 9.93 12.19
C GLY A 154 -5.46 9.16 13.46
N ALA A 155 -5.73 7.85 13.47
CA ALA A 155 -5.61 6.93 14.61
C ALA A 155 -6.54 7.20 15.82
N GLY A 156 -7.49 8.13 15.67
CA GLY A 156 -8.41 8.55 16.73
C GLY A 156 -7.79 9.53 17.74
N ALA A 157 -8.27 9.48 18.98
CA ALA A 157 -7.78 10.32 20.06
C ALA A 157 -6.36 9.91 20.46
N ARG A 158 -5.41 10.83 20.26
CA ARG A 158 -4.00 10.71 20.69
C ARG A 158 -3.52 12.10 21.12
N ALA A 159 -2.84 12.19 22.26
CA ALA A 159 -2.13 13.40 22.69
C ALA A 159 -0.65 13.27 22.26
N VAL A 160 -0.40 13.42 20.96
CA VAL A 160 0.93 13.48 20.35
C VAL A 160 0.90 14.55 19.25
N GLY A 161 2.04 14.84 18.62
CA GLY A 161 2.12 15.81 17.51
C GLY A 161 1.28 15.40 16.30
N MET A 162 0.73 16.37 15.55
CA MET A 162 -0.30 16.09 14.54
C MET A 162 0.14 15.10 13.46
N ASN A 163 1.38 15.21 13.00
CA ASN A 163 1.98 14.19 12.14
C ASN A 163 2.27 12.94 12.98
N ARG A 164 1.53 11.87 12.66
CA ARG A 164 1.59 10.55 13.28
C ARG A 164 2.65 9.64 12.66
N ARG A 165 3.30 10.07 11.56
CA ARG A 165 4.39 9.29 10.96
C ARG A 165 5.52 9.10 11.97
N GLY A 166 6.06 7.88 12.02
CA GLY A 166 7.09 7.48 12.98
C GLY A 166 6.55 6.92 14.30
N HIS A 167 5.23 6.94 14.52
CA HIS A 167 4.60 6.33 15.69
C HIS A 167 3.96 4.96 15.37
N ARG A 168 3.92 4.08 16.38
CA ARG A 168 3.17 2.81 16.36
C ARG A 168 2.10 2.85 17.45
N PHE A 169 0.83 2.93 17.07
CA PHE A 169 -0.29 3.00 18.01
C PHE A 169 -1.04 1.70 18.15
N GLN A 170 -1.53 1.44 19.36
CA GLN A 170 -2.50 0.37 19.61
C GLN A 170 -3.92 0.84 19.25
N LEU A 171 -4.68 -0.04 18.59
CA LEU A 171 -6.10 0.16 18.28
C LEU A 171 -6.97 -0.54 19.33
N TYR A 172 -6.95 0.00 20.55
CA TYR A 172 -7.67 -0.53 21.69
C TYR A 172 -8.18 0.62 22.56
N ASN A 173 -9.50 0.76 22.69
CA ASN A 173 -10.11 1.81 23.50
C ASN A 173 -9.76 1.60 24.98
N LYS A 174 -8.97 2.51 25.54
CA LYS A 174 -8.53 2.43 26.94
C LYS A 174 -8.51 3.82 27.57
N ALA A 175 -9.16 3.95 28.73
CA ALA A 175 -9.08 5.17 29.50
C ALA A 175 -7.63 5.43 29.96
N HIS A 176 -7.20 6.69 29.88
CA HIS A 176 -5.94 7.15 30.45
C HIS A 176 -6.28 8.34 31.36
N TYR A 177 -6.54 8.07 32.64
CA TYR A 177 -6.94 9.12 33.58
C TYR A 177 -5.75 10.02 33.91
N GLY A 178 -5.98 11.34 34.00
CA GLY A 178 -4.97 12.31 34.40
C GLY A 178 -3.86 12.56 33.37
N TYR A 179 -4.04 12.16 32.10
CA TYR A 179 -3.08 12.51 31.06
C TYR A 179 -3.01 14.03 30.87
N ALA A 180 -1.79 14.54 30.69
CA ALA A 180 -1.54 15.95 30.40
C ALA A 180 -1.17 16.11 28.92
N GLU A 181 0.08 16.44 28.62
CA GLU A 181 0.51 16.81 27.26
C GLU A 181 0.76 15.62 26.33
N ARG A 182 0.96 14.40 26.86
CA ARG A 182 1.29 13.22 26.06
C ARG A 182 0.46 11.98 26.42
N SER A 183 -0.10 11.34 25.39
CA SER A 183 -0.73 10.02 25.47
C SER A 183 -0.84 9.36 24.10
N GLU A 184 -0.25 8.17 23.98
CA GLU A 184 -0.29 7.38 22.74
C GLU A 184 -1.51 6.45 22.68
N LEU A 185 -2.29 6.31 23.76
CA LEU A 185 -3.47 5.45 23.83
C LEU A 185 -4.53 6.09 24.71
N LEU A 186 -5.70 6.34 24.13
CA LEU A 186 -6.84 6.98 24.80
C LEU A 186 -8.12 6.17 24.59
N ASN A 187 -9.21 6.71 25.13
CA ASN A 187 -10.52 6.07 25.20
C ASN A 187 -11.19 5.86 23.83
N TYR A 188 -10.74 6.54 22.78
CA TYR A 188 -11.37 6.47 21.46
C TYR A 188 -10.36 6.32 20.34
N THR A 189 -10.16 5.09 19.88
CA THR A 189 -9.28 4.74 18.76
C THR A 189 -10.11 4.57 17.50
N ILE A 190 -9.60 5.11 16.38
CA ILE A 190 -10.24 5.00 15.06
C ILE A 190 -9.20 4.39 14.12
N PRO A 191 -9.47 3.22 13.50
CA PRO A 191 -8.55 2.56 12.57
C PRO A 191 -8.57 3.23 11.19
N VAL A 192 -8.28 4.53 11.16
CA VAL A 192 -8.25 5.36 9.95
C VAL A 192 -6.94 6.16 9.93
N ALA A 193 -6.29 6.17 8.77
CA ALA A 193 -5.19 7.05 8.47
C ALA A 193 -5.61 8.05 7.38
N LEU A 194 -5.14 9.29 7.49
CA LEU A 194 -5.25 10.31 6.46
C LEU A 194 -3.83 10.70 6.04
N SER A 195 -3.62 10.92 4.74
CA SER A 195 -2.33 11.27 4.17
C SER A 195 -2.37 12.67 3.55
N SER A 196 -1.21 13.35 3.52
CA SER A 196 -1.00 14.72 2.99
C SER A 196 -0.88 14.76 1.47
#